data_AF-A0A0U1MCV9-F1
#
_entry.id   AF-A0A0U1MCV9-F1
#
_cell.length_a   1.000
_cell.length_b   1.000
_cell.length_c   1.000
_cell.angle_alpha   90.00
_cell.angle_beta   90.00
_cell.angle_gamma   90.00
#
_symmetry.space_group_name_H-M   'P 1'
#
loop_
_entity.id
_entity.type
_entity.pdbx_description
1 polymer ?
#
loop_
_entity_poly.entity_id
_entity_poly.type
_entity_poly.pdbx_seq_one_letter_code
_entity_poly.pdbx_strand_id
1 'polypeptide(L)'
;MEMSNYQRRLACPAVVSLNEASMLAAAAAIPPRQLRSGRIRLMPTLARDQQLADSPLVFGDDEFDGETGFQLPGPSSASPSPAPLLSPVRSPSPARPPSPATAPAAETAPVPAPATPERAMPPPPTPQNASVRRVLEVEFDRAQLANQTRVPWLWSPTGSKTGEPYEPTAEGKWWYDWAHEFQGSPNVRSNVGRIMETELGVQLFGEDRCTGCQQSNRECWIYSEKGRQQVKNPGSACTRCRVDPATPGCSLSNRRPARKRSPGPPPPPRFILPKGGGPDPDAGGCVA
;
A
#
# COMPACT_ATOMS: atom_id res chain seq x y z
N MET A 1 48.21 25.12 16.71
CA MET A 1 47.66 23.76 16.89
C MET A 1 46.77 23.82 18.13
N GLU A 2 45.53 24.29 17.93
CA GLU A 2 44.54 24.43 18.99
C GLU A 2 43.61 23.21 18.97
N MET A 3 43.54 22.54 20.12
CA MET A 3 42.50 21.56 20.41
C MET A 3 41.48 22.18 21.37
N SER A 4 40.22 21.74 21.21
CA SER A 4 39.18 21.68 22.24
C SER A 4 38.10 22.77 22.21
N ASN A 5 36.93 22.43 21.62
CA ASN A 5 35.64 23.02 21.98
C ASN A 5 34.44 22.18 21.45
N TYR A 6 34.42 20.87 21.70
CA TYR A 6 33.31 19.99 21.30
C TYR A 6 32.80 19.09 22.44
N GLN A 7 32.66 19.65 23.65
CA GLN A 7 32.26 18.87 24.82
C GLN A 7 31.31 19.59 25.80
N ARG A 8 30.25 20.26 25.30
CA ARG A 8 29.12 20.66 26.15
C ARG A 8 27.78 20.58 25.40
N ARG A 9 26.97 19.57 25.77
CA ARG A 9 25.52 19.60 26.06
C ARG A 9 24.87 18.24 25.75
N LEU A 10 25.09 17.28 26.63
CA LEU A 10 24.14 16.17 26.85
C LEU A 10 23.39 16.49 28.15
N ALA A 11 22.23 17.11 28.01
CA ALA A 11 21.29 17.27 29.12
C ALA A 11 20.40 16.01 29.15
N CYS A 12 20.55 15.21 30.20
CA CYS A 12 19.69 14.06 30.45
C CYS A 12 18.25 14.53 30.70
N PRO A 13 17.21 13.91 30.10
CA PRO A 13 15.84 14.14 30.53
C PRO A 13 15.65 13.59 31.95
N ALA A 14 15.17 14.44 32.85
CA ALA A 14 14.83 14.05 34.21
C ALA A 14 13.68 13.03 34.19
N VAL A 15 13.93 11.84 34.70
CA VAL A 15 12.90 10.81 34.93
C VAL A 15 12.05 11.29 36.10
N VAL A 16 10.84 11.78 35.81
CA VAL A 16 9.85 12.11 36.83
C VAL A 16 9.26 10.79 37.34
N SER A 17 9.67 10.37 38.53
CA SER A 17 9.04 9.26 39.24
C SER A 17 7.67 9.72 39.76
N LEU A 18 6.59 9.32 39.09
CA LEU A 18 5.24 9.50 39.62
C LEU A 18 5.04 8.54 40.78
N ASN A 19 4.71 9.09 41.96
CA ASN A 19 4.39 8.28 43.13
C ASN A 19 3.06 7.53 42.94
N GLU A 20 2.90 6.42 43.63
CA GLU A 20 1.73 5.52 43.54
C GLU A 20 0.41 6.24 43.87
N ALA A 21 0.49 7.26 44.75
CA ALA A 21 -0.65 8.11 45.10
C ALA A 21 -1.16 8.96 43.91
N SER A 22 -0.29 9.37 42.98
CA SER A 22 -0.67 10.17 41.80
C SER A 22 -1.41 9.33 40.77
N MET A 23 -1.09 8.05 40.63
CA MET A 23 -1.79 7.15 39.72
C MET A 23 -3.21 6.82 40.19
N LEU A 24 -3.43 6.68 41.51
CA LEU A 24 -4.76 6.43 42.07
C LEU A 24 -5.70 7.64 41.95
N ALA A 25 -5.18 8.87 42.01
CA ALA A 25 -5.99 10.08 41.84
C ALA A 25 -6.48 10.26 40.39
N ALA A 26 -5.70 9.83 39.39
CA ALA A 26 -6.08 9.96 37.98
C ALA A 26 -7.22 9.01 37.56
N ALA A 27 -7.42 7.90 38.27
CA ALA A 27 -8.48 6.92 37.97
C ALA A 27 -9.88 7.39 38.42
N ALA A 28 -9.98 8.39 39.30
CA ALA A 28 -11.26 8.84 39.87
C ALA A 28 -11.99 9.92 39.03
N ALA A 29 -11.37 10.41 37.94
CA ALA A 29 -11.90 11.53 37.15
C ALA A 29 -12.67 11.11 35.88
N ILE A 30 -13.04 9.83 35.73
CA ILE A 30 -13.83 9.36 34.58
C ILE A 30 -15.32 9.37 34.97
N PRO A 31 -16.12 10.32 34.46
CA PRO A 31 -17.56 10.33 34.75
C PRO A 31 -18.24 9.10 34.13
N PRO A 32 -19.08 8.38 34.89
CA PRO A 32 -19.85 7.26 34.35
C PRO A 32 -21.02 7.84 33.53
N ARG A 33 -20.85 7.96 32.21
CA ARG A 33 -21.97 8.24 31.30
C ARG A 33 -22.22 7.10 30.33
N GLN A 34 -23.20 6.28 30.73
CA GLN A 34 -24.35 5.88 29.92
C GLN A 34 -24.04 5.12 28.62
N LEU A 35 -23.70 3.83 28.76
CA LEU A 35 -24.06 2.84 27.74
C LEU A 35 -25.57 2.56 27.84
N ARG A 36 -26.38 3.33 27.12
CA ARG A 36 -27.74 2.91 26.76
C ARG A 36 -27.88 2.82 25.25
N SER A 37 -28.09 1.57 24.84
CA SER A 37 -28.62 1.15 23.55
C SER A 37 -29.67 2.11 23.00
N GLY A 38 -29.51 2.58 21.77
CA GLY A 38 -30.53 3.40 21.12
C GLY A 38 -30.02 4.14 19.90
N ARG A 39 -30.29 3.56 18.73
CA ARG A 39 -30.35 4.15 17.39
C ARG A 39 -30.74 5.65 17.42
N ILE A 40 -29.76 6.55 17.25
CA ILE A 40 -30.03 7.98 17.02
C ILE A 40 -29.88 8.28 15.53
N ARG A 41 -31.01 8.61 14.89
CA ARG A 41 -31.03 9.36 13.63
C ARG A 41 -30.71 10.81 13.95
N LEU A 42 -29.61 11.34 13.44
CA LEU A 42 -29.32 12.78 13.49
C LEU A 42 -29.85 13.42 12.20
N MET A 43 -30.88 14.26 12.37
CA MET A 43 -31.27 15.31 11.42
C MET A 43 -30.46 16.58 11.71
N PRO A 44 -30.30 17.50 10.73
CA PRO A 44 -29.49 18.70 10.89
C PRO A 44 -30.31 19.82 11.54
N THR A 45 -29.85 20.36 12.66
CA THR A 45 -30.37 21.59 13.26
C THR A 45 -29.49 22.77 12.87
N LEU A 46 -30.09 23.67 12.09
CA LEU A 46 -29.72 25.07 11.96
C LEU A 46 -29.97 25.83 13.28
N ALA A 47 -29.40 27.05 13.33
CA ALA A 47 -29.56 28.12 14.32
C ALA A 47 -28.50 28.11 15.45
N ARG A 48 -27.55 29.06 15.51
CA ARG A 48 -27.63 30.53 15.66
C ARG A 48 -27.57 30.93 17.14
N ASP A 49 -26.42 31.47 17.56
CA ASP A 49 -26.20 32.76 18.25
C ASP A 49 -24.71 32.80 18.67
N GLN A 50 -23.88 33.76 18.23
CA GLN A 50 -23.83 35.22 18.45
C GLN A 50 -23.10 35.58 19.77
N GLN A 51 -22.13 36.51 19.64
CA GLN A 51 -21.27 37.18 20.64
C GLN A 51 -19.90 36.50 20.89
N LEU A 52 -18.73 37.16 20.92
CA LEU A 52 -18.27 38.56 20.97
C LEU A 52 -16.94 38.61 20.16
N ALA A 53 -16.76 39.53 19.19
CA ALA A 53 -16.25 40.91 19.32
C ALA A 53 -14.70 41.02 19.34
N ASP A 54 -14.25 41.94 18.48
CA ASP A 54 -12.96 42.63 18.44
C ASP A 54 -11.67 41.87 18.08
N SER A 55 -11.27 41.98 16.81
CA SER A 55 -9.89 42.38 16.49
C SER A 55 -9.82 43.11 15.15
N PRO A 56 -8.94 44.13 15.05
CA PRO A 56 -9.10 45.23 14.11
C PRO A 56 -8.54 44.94 12.72
N LEU A 57 -9.16 45.60 11.76
CA LEU A 57 -8.75 45.78 10.38
C LEU A 57 -7.29 46.27 10.31
N VAL A 58 -6.43 45.47 9.71
CA VAL A 58 -5.20 45.97 9.08
C VAL A 58 -5.37 45.67 7.59
N PHE A 59 -5.87 46.68 6.88
CA PHE A 59 -5.66 46.83 5.45
C PHE A 59 -4.18 47.16 5.25
N GLY A 60 -3.46 46.23 4.64
CA GLY A 60 -2.11 46.43 4.13
C GLY A 60 -2.11 46.01 2.67
N ASP A 61 -2.59 46.91 1.82
CA ASP A 61 -2.31 46.90 0.39
C ASP A 61 -0.82 47.21 0.22
N ASP A 62 0.01 46.17 0.05
CA ASP A 62 1.39 46.31 -0.40
C ASP A 62 1.48 45.74 -1.82
N GLU A 63 1.14 46.63 -2.74
CA GLU A 63 1.41 46.58 -4.16
C GLU A 63 2.94 46.69 -4.34
N PHE A 64 3.62 45.54 -4.37
CA PHE A 64 5.03 45.48 -4.73
C PHE A 64 5.20 44.87 -6.12
N ASP A 65 5.12 45.75 -7.13
CA ASP A 65 5.59 45.50 -8.50
C ASP A 65 7.12 45.36 -8.50
N GLY A 66 7.56 44.12 -8.25
CA GLY A 66 8.94 43.69 -8.46
C GLY A 66 9.14 43.14 -9.86
N GLU A 67 9.17 44.02 -10.86
CA GLU A 67 9.78 43.74 -12.16
C GLU A 67 11.24 43.29 -11.94
N THR A 68 11.49 41.98 -12.02
CA THR A 68 12.84 41.45 -12.26
C THR A 68 12.84 40.74 -13.60
N GLY A 69 13.29 41.48 -14.61
CA GLY A 69 13.56 40.98 -15.94
C GLY A 69 14.64 39.90 -15.90
N PHE A 70 14.21 38.65 -16.01
CA PHE A 70 15.08 37.55 -16.41
C PHE A 70 15.10 37.49 -17.94
N GLN A 71 16.14 38.08 -18.52
CA GLN A 71 16.56 37.83 -19.90
C GLN A 71 17.00 36.37 -20.03
N LEU A 72 16.16 35.54 -20.66
CA LEU A 72 16.56 34.25 -21.20
C LEU A 72 16.90 34.43 -22.68
N PRO A 73 18.15 34.25 -23.11
CA PRO A 73 18.46 34.01 -24.51
C PRO A 73 18.31 32.53 -24.84
N GLY A 74 17.60 32.24 -25.94
CA GLY A 74 17.98 31.13 -26.82
C GLY A 74 16.94 30.03 -27.04
N PRO A 75 16.24 30.04 -28.19
CA PRO A 75 15.56 28.87 -28.72
C PRO A 75 16.56 27.96 -29.44
N SER A 76 16.57 26.68 -29.12
CA SER A 76 17.14 25.61 -29.94
C SER A 76 16.26 24.37 -29.68
N SER A 77 15.25 24.11 -30.50
CA SER A 77 15.36 23.42 -31.79
C SER A 77 16.34 22.25 -31.74
N ALA A 78 15.85 21.09 -31.27
CA ALA A 78 16.12 19.81 -31.89
C ALA A 78 15.16 18.76 -31.30
N SER A 79 14.10 18.48 -32.05
CA SER A 79 13.28 17.29 -31.89
C SER A 79 13.92 16.17 -32.73
N PRO A 80 14.36 15.06 -32.13
CA PRO A 80 14.51 13.81 -32.86
C PRO A 80 13.29 12.91 -32.60
N SER A 81 12.61 12.64 -33.70
CA SER A 81 11.56 11.64 -33.87
C SER A 81 11.93 10.27 -33.30
N PRO A 82 11.01 9.54 -32.64
CA PRO A 82 11.25 8.18 -32.20
C PRO A 82 11.18 7.18 -33.37
N ALA A 83 12.24 6.40 -33.55
CA ALA A 83 12.24 5.24 -34.46
C ALA A 83 11.36 4.11 -33.89
N PRO A 84 10.59 3.39 -34.72
CA PRO A 84 9.87 2.19 -34.30
C PRO A 84 10.78 0.98 -34.46
N LEU A 85 11.19 0.36 -33.35
CA LEU A 85 11.90 -0.93 -33.40
C LEU A 85 11.13 -2.01 -32.66
N LEU A 86 10.53 -2.87 -33.50
CA LEU A 86 10.50 -4.32 -33.43
C LEU A 86 9.79 -4.95 -32.21
N SER A 87 8.59 -5.45 -32.50
CA SER A 87 7.86 -6.43 -31.70
C SER A 87 8.72 -7.69 -31.43
N PRO A 88 8.82 -8.16 -30.18
CA PRO A 88 9.35 -9.48 -29.92
C PRO A 88 8.35 -10.55 -30.36
N VAL A 89 8.87 -11.47 -31.17
CA VAL A 89 8.27 -12.71 -31.65
C VAL A 89 7.63 -13.48 -30.48
N ARG A 90 6.38 -13.91 -30.68
CA ARG A 90 5.69 -14.88 -29.83
C ARG A 90 6.43 -16.22 -29.87
N SER A 91 7.09 -16.57 -28.78
CA SER A 91 7.50 -17.96 -28.53
C SER A 91 6.27 -18.85 -28.30
N PRO A 92 6.11 -19.96 -29.02
CA PRO A 92 5.07 -20.93 -28.74
C PRO A 92 5.38 -21.70 -27.44
N SER A 93 4.36 -21.78 -26.58
CA SER A 93 4.35 -22.57 -25.35
C SER A 93 4.67 -24.05 -25.63
N PRO A 94 5.54 -24.71 -24.85
CA PRO A 94 5.72 -26.16 -24.94
C PRO A 94 4.44 -26.86 -24.47
N ALA A 95 4.01 -27.82 -25.29
CA ALA A 95 2.84 -28.65 -25.09
C ALA A 95 2.90 -29.39 -23.75
N ARG A 96 1.78 -29.35 -23.02
CA ARG A 96 1.52 -30.14 -21.82
C ARG A 96 1.48 -31.63 -22.19
N PRO A 97 2.27 -32.50 -21.55
CA PRO A 97 2.17 -33.94 -21.80
C PRO A 97 0.79 -34.46 -21.33
N PRO A 98 0.20 -35.42 -22.07
CA PRO A 98 -1.09 -36.00 -21.72
C PRO A 98 -0.97 -36.86 -20.45
N SER A 99 -1.91 -36.66 -19.53
CA SER A 99 -2.15 -37.59 -18.42
C SER A 99 -2.51 -38.97 -18.97
N PRO A 100 -1.81 -40.04 -18.59
CA PRO A 100 -2.25 -41.38 -18.94
C PRO A 100 -3.48 -41.76 -18.12
N ALA A 101 -4.44 -42.28 -18.86
CA ALA A 101 -5.76 -42.70 -18.42
C ALA A 101 -5.72 -43.93 -17.51
N THR A 102 -6.68 -43.94 -16.60
CA THR A 102 -7.18 -45.08 -15.83
C THR A 102 -7.66 -46.23 -16.72
N ALA A 103 -7.24 -47.47 -16.43
CA ALA A 103 -8.02 -48.74 -16.41
C ALA A 103 -7.06 -49.97 -16.39
N PRO A 104 -7.54 -51.22 -16.21
CA PRO A 104 -8.19 -51.80 -15.03
C PRO A 104 -7.45 -53.06 -14.53
N ALA A 105 -8.05 -53.71 -13.52
CA ALA A 105 -7.62 -54.91 -12.81
C ALA A 105 -6.94 -56.01 -13.64
N ALA A 106 -5.83 -56.53 -13.10
CA ALA A 106 -5.35 -57.88 -13.35
C ALA A 106 -4.90 -58.49 -12.01
N GLU A 107 -5.61 -59.54 -11.64
CA GLU A 107 -5.36 -60.47 -10.54
C GLU A 107 -4.03 -61.19 -10.79
N THR A 108 -3.12 -61.19 -9.83
CA THR A 108 -1.91 -62.02 -9.88
C THR A 108 -1.55 -62.50 -8.47
N ALA A 109 -1.29 -63.80 -8.41
CA ALA A 109 -1.02 -64.68 -7.29
C ALA A 109 0.04 -64.18 -6.27
N PRO A 110 0.07 -64.75 -5.05
CA PRO A 110 0.92 -64.27 -3.97
C PRO A 110 2.39 -64.64 -4.21
N VAL A 111 3.22 -63.61 -4.41
CA VAL A 111 4.68 -63.71 -4.45
C VAL A 111 5.21 -63.61 -3.01
N PRO A 112 6.17 -64.46 -2.59
CA PRO A 112 6.71 -64.45 -1.24
C PRO A 112 7.41 -63.13 -0.91
N ALA A 113 7.21 -62.68 0.32
CA ALA A 113 7.66 -61.41 0.86
C ALA A 113 9.17 -61.17 0.62
N PRO A 114 9.56 -60.08 -0.08
CA PRO A 114 10.92 -59.58 0.00
C PRO A 114 11.12 -59.00 1.40
N ALA A 115 12.15 -59.49 2.09
CA ALA A 115 12.58 -58.98 3.38
C ALA A 115 12.62 -57.45 3.34
N THR A 116 11.78 -56.84 4.18
CA THR A 116 11.77 -55.41 4.45
C THR A 116 13.21 -54.99 4.77
N PRO A 117 13.86 -54.14 3.95
CA PRO A 117 15.05 -53.46 4.43
C PRO A 117 14.59 -52.67 5.64
N GLU A 118 15.10 -53.07 6.80
CA GLU A 118 14.92 -52.40 8.08
C GLU A 118 15.12 -50.92 7.82
N ARG A 119 14.00 -50.18 7.90
CA ARG A 119 13.95 -48.75 7.63
C ARG A 119 14.77 -48.12 8.75
N ALA A 120 16.07 -48.01 8.52
CA ALA A 120 17.00 -47.34 9.41
C ALA A 120 16.41 -45.97 9.68
N MET A 121 15.90 -45.80 10.90
CA MET A 121 15.39 -44.53 11.36
C MET A 121 16.47 -43.50 11.05
N PRO A 122 16.17 -42.41 10.33
CA PRO A 122 17.13 -41.33 10.20
C PRO A 122 17.54 -40.95 11.62
N PRO A 123 18.86 -40.81 11.90
CA PRO A 123 19.32 -40.47 13.23
C PRO A 123 18.59 -39.20 13.69
N PRO A 124 18.15 -39.13 14.96
CA PRO A 124 17.46 -37.95 15.47
C PRO A 124 18.33 -36.73 15.17
N PRO A 125 17.73 -35.62 14.67
CA PRO A 125 18.49 -34.40 14.41
C PRO A 125 19.21 -34.01 15.71
N THR A 126 20.53 -33.96 15.64
CA THR A 126 21.35 -33.58 16.79
C THR A 126 20.89 -32.22 17.31
N PRO A 127 20.77 -32.03 18.65
CA PRO A 127 20.17 -30.83 19.24
C PRO A 127 20.86 -29.51 18.83
N GLN A 128 22.10 -29.58 18.37
CA GLN A 128 22.87 -28.43 17.89
C GLN A 128 22.40 -27.87 16.53
N ASN A 129 21.85 -28.71 15.64
CA ASN A 129 21.38 -28.22 14.32
C ASN A 129 20.00 -27.54 14.44
N ALA A 130 19.19 -27.95 15.42
CA ALA A 130 17.92 -27.32 15.71
C ALA A 130 18.08 -25.94 16.35
N SER A 131 19.10 -25.73 17.17
CA SER A 131 19.39 -24.44 17.80
C SER A 131 19.92 -23.41 16.81
N VAL A 132 20.84 -23.78 15.90
CA VAL A 132 21.34 -22.87 14.86
C VAL A 132 20.23 -22.42 13.91
N ARG A 133 19.35 -23.34 13.51
CA ARG A 133 18.18 -23.00 12.66
C ARG A 133 17.24 -22.02 13.34
N ARG A 134 16.96 -22.22 14.64
CA ARG A 134 16.12 -21.29 15.42
C ARG A 134 16.75 -19.91 15.57
N VAL A 135 18.06 -19.82 15.74
CA VAL A 135 18.75 -18.52 15.84
C VAL A 135 18.63 -17.75 14.53
N LEU A 136 18.85 -18.41 13.38
CA LEU A 136 18.69 -17.79 12.06
C LEU A 136 17.24 -17.37 11.76
N GLU A 137 16.25 -18.16 12.21
CA GLU A 137 14.83 -17.83 12.07
C GLU A 137 14.43 -16.63 12.92
N VAL A 138 14.93 -16.53 14.15
CA VAL A 138 14.71 -15.37 15.02
C VAL A 138 15.38 -14.10 14.47
N GLU A 139 16.59 -14.20 13.92
CA GLU A 139 17.25 -13.08 13.25
C GLU A 139 16.52 -12.63 12.00
N PHE A 140 16.04 -13.57 11.19
CA PHE A 140 15.20 -13.29 10.04
C PHE A 140 13.91 -12.58 10.45
N ASP A 141 13.19 -13.11 11.44
CA ASP A 141 11.96 -12.52 11.97
C ASP A 141 12.20 -11.13 12.56
N ARG A 142 13.32 -10.95 13.27
CA ARG A 142 13.71 -9.65 13.83
C ARG A 142 14.10 -8.65 12.73
N ALA A 143 14.71 -9.11 11.65
CA ALA A 143 15.01 -8.28 10.48
C ALA A 143 13.75 -7.88 9.70
N GLN A 144 12.69 -8.71 9.76
CA GLN A 144 11.39 -8.36 9.20
C GLN A 144 10.67 -7.27 10.01
N LEU A 145 10.99 -7.06 11.29
CA LEU A 145 10.37 -5.99 12.07
C LEU A 145 10.84 -4.62 11.58
N ALA A 146 9.89 -3.72 11.29
CA ALA A 146 10.19 -2.33 10.97
C ALA A 146 10.51 -1.49 12.22
N ASN A 147 11.51 -1.94 12.98
CA ASN A 147 12.04 -1.33 14.20
C ASN A 147 12.96 -0.13 13.94
N GLN A 148 13.02 0.35 12.70
CA GLN A 148 13.76 1.57 12.38
C GLN A 148 12.99 2.80 12.87
N THR A 149 13.73 3.83 13.25
CA THR A 149 13.16 5.14 13.55
C THR A 149 12.32 5.61 12.35
N ARG A 150 11.07 5.96 12.63
CA ARG A 150 10.14 6.42 11.60
C ARG A 150 10.56 7.79 11.12
N VAL A 151 10.63 7.95 9.80
CA VAL A 151 10.89 9.25 9.18
C VAL A 151 9.67 10.15 9.43
N PRO A 152 9.85 11.34 10.02
CA PRO A 152 8.77 12.29 10.19
C PRO A 152 8.12 12.64 8.85
N TRP A 153 6.79 12.66 8.80
CA TRP A 153 6.09 13.05 7.58
C TRP A 153 5.86 14.56 7.58
N LEU A 154 6.18 15.22 6.46
CA LEU A 154 5.84 16.64 6.28
C LEU A 154 4.35 16.76 5.98
N TRP A 155 3.55 16.96 7.02
CA TRP A 155 2.11 17.14 6.92
C TRP A 155 1.77 18.40 6.11
N SER A 156 0.89 18.27 5.12
CA SER A 156 0.39 19.44 4.39
C SER A 156 -0.54 20.23 5.31
N PRO A 157 -0.21 21.49 5.68
CA PRO A 157 -1.06 22.29 6.55
C PRO A 157 -2.39 22.64 5.89
N THR A 158 -2.41 22.70 4.56
CA THR A 158 -3.59 22.99 3.73
C THR A 158 -4.55 21.79 3.62
N GLY A 159 -4.18 20.63 4.18
CA GLY A 159 -4.97 19.40 4.07
C GLY A 159 -5.04 18.82 2.66
N SER A 160 -4.23 19.35 1.73
CA SER A 160 -4.13 18.83 0.37
C SER A 160 -3.47 17.45 0.38
N LYS A 161 -4.04 16.51 -0.36
CA LYS A 161 -3.51 15.15 -0.44
C LYS A 161 -2.26 15.11 -1.31
N THR A 162 -1.15 14.65 -0.77
CA THR A 162 0.11 14.52 -1.50
C THR A 162 0.00 13.41 -2.55
N GLY A 163 0.18 13.79 -3.82
CA GLY A 163 0.29 12.89 -4.96
C GLY A 163 1.74 12.60 -5.38
N GLU A 164 2.71 13.35 -4.83
CA GLU A 164 4.14 13.17 -5.15
C GLU A 164 4.60 11.73 -4.92
N PRO A 165 5.35 11.11 -5.83
CA PRO A 165 5.92 9.80 -5.58
C PRO A 165 6.89 9.87 -4.39
N TYR A 166 6.89 8.81 -3.59
CA TYR A 166 7.85 8.61 -2.50
C TYR A 166 8.74 7.43 -2.86
N GLU A 167 10.05 7.61 -2.69
CA GLU A 167 11.05 6.59 -2.93
C GLU A 167 11.55 6.04 -1.60
N PRO A 168 11.42 4.73 -1.33
CA PRO A 168 11.96 4.13 -0.11
C PRO A 168 13.47 4.33 -0.03
N THR A 169 13.98 4.65 1.16
CA THR A 169 15.40 4.92 1.41
C THR A 169 16.03 3.96 2.42
N ALA A 170 15.26 3.08 3.05
CA ALA A 170 15.77 2.19 4.10
C ALA A 170 16.48 0.96 3.51
N GLU A 171 17.75 1.12 3.17
CA GLU A 171 18.60 0.05 2.64
C GLU A 171 18.62 -1.21 3.52
N GLY A 172 18.69 -2.38 2.87
CA GLY A 172 18.72 -3.69 3.53
C GLY A 172 17.37 -4.12 4.12
N LYS A 173 16.29 -3.42 3.80
CA LYS A 173 14.92 -3.81 4.16
C LYS A 173 14.22 -4.42 2.97
N TRP A 174 13.40 -5.44 3.23
CA TRP A 174 12.72 -6.18 2.16
C TRP A 174 11.87 -5.29 1.25
N TRP A 175 11.28 -4.21 1.80
CA TRP A 175 10.45 -3.29 1.01
C TRP A 175 11.28 -2.34 0.16
N TYR A 176 12.53 -2.05 0.56
CA TYR A 176 13.48 -1.28 -0.22
C TYR A 176 13.97 -2.12 -1.41
N ASP A 177 14.43 -3.34 -1.14
CA ASP A 177 14.89 -4.28 -2.18
C ASP A 177 13.76 -4.56 -3.18
N TRP A 178 12.57 -4.89 -2.68
CA TRP A 178 11.38 -5.08 -3.52
C TRP A 178 11.06 -3.83 -4.34
N ALA A 179 11.11 -2.63 -3.76
CA ALA A 179 10.79 -1.39 -4.49
C ALA A 179 11.78 -1.11 -5.62
N HIS A 180 13.05 -1.45 -5.44
CA HIS A 180 14.09 -1.29 -6.45
C HIS A 180 13.91 -2.27 -7.62
N GLU A 181 13.49 -3.50 -7.33
CA GLU A 181 13.23 -4.53 -8.35
C GLU A 181 11.84 -4.42 -9.01
N PHE A 182 10.88 -3.77 -8.35
CA PHE A 182 9.49 -3.74 -8.77
C PHE A 182 9.26 -2.83 -10.00
N GLN A 183 8.90 -3.46 -11.12
CA GLN A 183 8.58 -2.79 -12.40
C GLN A 183 7.09 -2.40 -12.55
N GLY A 184 6.28 -2.57 -11.51
CA GLY A 184 4.85 -2.28 -11.57
C GLY A 184 4.51 -0.80 -11.37
N SER A 185 3.31 -0.53 -10.83
CA SER A 185 2.85 0.85 -10.68
C SER A 185 3.71 1.64 -9.68
N PRO A 186 4.24 2.83 -10.04
CA PRO A 186 5.03 3.67 -9.14
C PRO A 186 4.23 4.09 -7.90
N ASN A 187 2.90 4.18 -8.03
CA ASN A 187 2.01 4.45 -6.90
C ASN A 187 2.04 3.32 -5.87
N VAL A 188 2.10 2.05 -6.30
CA VAL A 188 2.15 0.92 -5.36
C VAL A 188 3.47 0.95 -4.60
N ARG A 189 4.58 1.15 -5.33
CA ARG A 189 5.91 1.34 -4.75
C ARG A 189 5.95 2.47 -3.73
N SER A 190 5.46 3.64 -4.11
CA SER A 190 5.39 4.82 -3.25
C SER A 190 4.55 4.59 -1.99
N ASN A 191 3.39 3.95 -2.14
CA ASN A 191 2.56 3.64 -0.98
C ASN A 191 3.24 2.68 -0.01
N VAL A 192 3.94 1.66 -0.52
CA VAL A 192 4.70 0.71 0.31
C VAL A 192 5.77 1.45 1.12
N GLY A 193 6.59 2.28 0.47
CA GLY A 193 7.62 3.08 1.15
C GLY A 193 7.05 3.95 2.26
N ARG A 194 5.99 4.72 1.95
CA ARG A 194 5.35 5.60 2.95
C ARG A 194 4.87 4.82 4.17
N ILE A 195 4.22 3.67 3.97
CA ILE A 195 3.72 2.88 5.10
C ILE A 195 4.88 2.28 5.92
N MET A 196 5.95 1.83 5.26
CA MET A 196 7.03 1.11 5.94
C MET A 196 8.06 2.02 6.62
N GLU A 197 8.30 3.21 6.09
CA GLU A 197 9.42 4.06 6.54
C GLU A 197 8.98 5.27 7.36
N THR A 198 7.75 5.76 7.13
CA THR A 198 7.26 7.00 7.75
C THR A 198 6.25 6.72 8.85
N GLU A 199 5.91 7.76 9.63
CA GLU A 199 4.86 7.72 10.65
C GLU A 199 3.44 7.53 10.08
N LEU A 200 3.28 7.56 8.76
CA LEU A 200 2.00 7.31 8.11
C LEU A 200 1.55 5.86 8.24
N GLY A 201 2.44 4.92 8.53
CA GLY A 201 2.11 3.52 8.69
C GLY A 201 1.95 3.09 10.14
N VAL A 202 1.11 2.08 10.36
CA VAL A 202 0.95 1.39 11.64
C VAL A 202 0.98 -0.12 11.44
N GLN A 203 1.62 -0.83 12.36
CA GLN A 203 1.67 -2.29 12.38
C GLN A 203 0.44 -2.84 13.07
N LEU A 204 -0.11 -3.91 12.50
CA LEU A 204 -1.13 -4.72 13.15
C LEU A 204 -0.47 -5.99 13.69
N PHE A 205 -0.85 -6.38 14.90
CA PHE A 205 -0.31 -7.55 15.61
C PHE A 205 -1.41 -8.59 15.86
N GLY A 206 -1.00 -9.83 16.12
CA GLY A 206 -1.92 -10.91 16.48
C GLY A 206 -3.09 -11.08 15.50
N GLU A 207 -4.30 -11.03 16.04
CA GLU A 207 -5.57 -11.25 15.32
C GLU A 207 -6.00 -10.05 14.46
N ASP A 208 -5.45 -8.85 14.70
CA ASP A 208 -5.77 -7.65 13.91
C ASP A 208 -5.14 -7.67 12.52
N ARG A 209 -4.14 -8.54 12.30
CA ARG A 209 -3.48 -8.73 11.00
C ARG A 209 -4.50 -9.20 9.97
N CYS A 210 -4.28 -8.89 8.69
CA CYS A 210 -5.13 -9.49 7.65
C CYS A 210 -4.93 -11.01 7.56
N THR A 211 -5.97 -11.76 7.15
CA THR A 211 -5.96 -13.23 7.13
C THR A 211 -4.79 -13.82 6.33
N GLY A 212 -4.47 -13.23 5.17
CA GLY A 212 -3.32 -13.67 4.37
C GLY A 212 -1.97 -13.45 5.08
N CYS A 213 -1.82 -12.34 5.78
CA CYS A 213 -0.64 -12.08 6.60
C CYS A 213 -0.56 -13.06 7.78
N GLN A 214 -1.67 -13.30 8.50
CA GLN A 214 -1.73 -14.26 9.62
C GLN A 214 -1.28 -15.66 9.18
N GLN A 215 -1.85 -16.19 8.10
CA GLN A 215 -1.55 -17.52 7.57
C GLN A 215 -0.09 -17.66 7.12
N SER A 216 0.45 -16.61 6.50
CA SER A 216 1.84 -16.62 6.00
C SER A 216 2.86 -16.28 7.10
N ASN A 217 2.40 -16.03 8.32
CA ASN A 217 3.19 -15.46 9.42
C ASN A 217 4.04 -14.22 9.02
N ARG A 218 3.54 -13.36 8.15
CA ARG A 218 4.21 -12.10 7.74
C ARG A 218 3.65 -10.86 8.41
N GLU A 219 4.48 -9.88 8.68
CA GLU A 219 4.03 -8.59 9.20
C GLU A 219 2.92 -7.95 8.36
N CYS A 220 2.01 -7.24 9.04
CA CYS A 220 0.87 -6.59 8.41
C CYS A 220 0.92 -5.09 8.74
N TRP A 221 1.22 -4.28 7.73
CA TRP A 221 1.27 -2.83 7.86
C TRP A 221 0.17 -2.19 7.05
N ILE A 222 -0.46 -1.17 7.61
CA ILE A 222 -1.48 -0.35 6.94
C ILE A 222 -1.19 1.13 7.15
N TYR A 223 -1.85 1.98 6.39
CA TYR A 223 -1.89 3.40 6.73
C TYR A 223 -2.61 3.61 8.07
N SER A 224 -2.03 4.47 8.90
CA SER A 224 -2.74 5.08 10.03
C SER A 224 -3.91 5.92 9.54
N GLU A 225 -4.85 6.22 10.43
CA GLU A 225 -6.01 7.04 10.09
C GLU A 225 -5.60 8.40 9.54
N LYS A 226 -4.63 9.06 10.19
CA LYS A 226 -4.06 10.34 9.74
C LYS A 226 -3.38 10.20 8.37
N GLY A 227 -2.60 9.12 8.14
CA GLY A 227 -1.95 8.89 6.86
C GLY A 227 -2.91 8.69 5.69
N ARG A 228 -4.07 8.04 5.92
CA ARG A 228 -5.12 7.92 4.90
C ARG A 228 -5.72 9.26 4.48
N GLN A 229 -5.67 10.27 5.35
CA GLN A 229 -6.17 11.61 5.05
C GLN A 229 -5.19 12.41 4.20
N GLN A 230 -3.88 12.14 4.29
CA GLN A 230 -2.82 12.87 3.59
C GLN A 230 -2.45 12.28 2.22
N VAL A 231 -2.59 10.97 2.04
CA VAL A 231 -2.13 10.33 0.80
C VAL A 231 -3.26 10.25 -0.22
N LYS A 232 -2.98 10.62 -1.48
CA LYS A 232 -3.92 10.41 -2.58
C LYS A 232 -4.02 8.91 -2.88
N ASN A 233 -5.24 8.37 -2.92
CA ASN A 233 -5.52 6.95 -3.18
C ASN A 233 -4.77 5.99 -2.23
N PRO A 234 -4.93 6.14 -0.90
CA PRO A 234 -4.14 5.38 0.06
C PRO A 234 -4.43 3.88 -0.01
N GLY A 235 -5.58 3.46 -0.55
CA GLY A 235 -6.03 2.07 -0.54
C GLY A 235 -6.37 1.56 0.87
N SER A 236 -6.87 0.33 0.95
CA SER A 236 -7.25 -0.34 2.21
C SER A 236 -6.50 -1.65 2.45
N ALA A 237 -5.85 -2.21 1.43
CA ALA A 237 -5.04 -3.41 1.58
C ALA A 237 -3.77 -3.11 2.39
N CYS A 238 -3.29 -4.09 3.15
CA CYS A 238 -2.00 -4.01 3.83
C CYS A 238 -0.82 -4.04 2.84
N THR A 239 0.35 -3.62 3.31
CA THR A 239 1.57 -3.52 2.49
C THR A 239 1.92 -4.83 1.79
N ARG A 240 1.95 -5.96 2.52
CA ARG A 240 2.29 -7.26 1.93
C ARG A 240 1.31 -7.69 0.84
N CYS A 241 0.01 -7.51 1.06
CA CYS A 241 -0.98 -7.86 0.04
C CYS A 241 -1.05 -6.89 -1.15
N ARG A 242 -0.40 -5.72 -1.08
CA ARG A 242 -0.19 -4.84 -2.24
C ARG A 242 0.96 -5.32 -3.11
N VAL A 243 2.03 -5.78 -2.44
CA VAL A 243 3.24 -6.31 -3.05
C VAL A 243 2.95 -7.62 -3.76
N ASP A 244 2.30 -8.53 -3.05
CA ASP A 244 1.94 -9.86 -3.52
C ASP A 244 0.48 -10.14 -3.17
N PRO A 245 -0.46 -9.86 -4.09
CA PRO A 245 -1.88 -10.12 -3.89
C PRO A 245 -2.14 -11.64 -3.96
N ALA A 246 -1.79 -12.36 -2.89
CA ALA A 246 -2.06 -13.78 -2.74
C ALA A 246 -3.57 -14.06 -2.58
N THR A 247 -4.00 -15.29 -2.88
CA THR A 247 -5.34 -15.80 -2.52
C THR A 247 -5.24 -16.42 -1.12
N PRO A 248 -6.10 -16.07 -0.13
CA PRO A 248 -7.47 -15.55 -0.23
C PRO A 248 -7.64 -14.02 -0.35
N GLY A 249 -6.57 -13.25 -0.50
CA GLY A 249 -6.60 -11.78 -0.58
C GLY A 249 -6.42 -11.12 0.77
N CYS A 250 -6.37 -9.77 0.76
CA CYS A 250 -6.28 -8.99 1.99
C CYS A 250 -7.67 -8.83 2.61
N SER A 251 -7.91 -9.41 3.79
CA SER A 251 -9.18 -9.26 4.52
C SER A 251 -9.48 -7.82 4.95
N LEU A 252 -8.46 -6.95 5.02
CA LEU A 252 -8.62 -5.52 5.31
C LEU A 252 -9.02 -4.70 4.07
N SER A 253 -8.98 -5.31 2.88
CA SER A 253 -9.32 -4.59 1.66
C SER A 253 -10.83 -4.38 1.54
N ASN A 254 -11.27 -3.13 1.65
CA ASN A 254 -12.65 -2.71 1.39
C ASN A 254 -13.03 -2.71 -0.10
N ARG A 255 -12.12 -3.13 -1.00
CA ARG A 255 -12.50 -3.30 -2.41
C ARG A 255 -13.55 -4.40 -2.45
N ARG A 256 -14.80 -4.00 -2.73
CA ARG A 256 -15.85 -4.97 -3.06
C ARG A 256 -15.27 -5.86 -4.17
N PRO A 257 -15.27 -7.20 -4.00
CA PRO A 257 -14.89 -8.07 -5.09
C PRO A 257 -15.69 -7.60 -6.29
N ALA A 258 -15.01 -7.36 -7.41
CA ALA A 258 -15.67 -6.91 -8.62
C ALA A 258 -16.79 -7.91 -8.84
N ARG A 259 -18.04 -7.50 -8.53
CA ARG A 259 -19.20 -8.35 -8.77
C ARG A 259 -19.05 -8.64 -10.25
N LYS A 260 -18.77 -9.91 -10.61
CA LYS A 260 -18.84 -10.36 -12.00
C LYS A 260 -20.15 -9.77 -12.44
N ARG A 261 -20.11 -8.72 -13.27
CA ARG A 261 -21.33 -8.08 -13.75
C ARG A 261 -22.04 -9.26 -14.37
N SER A 262 -23.09 -9.75 -13.71
CA SER A 262 -23.97 -10.76 -14.26
C SER A 262 -24.22 -10.26 -15.68
N PRO A 263 -23.93 -11.07 -16.72
CA PRO A 263 -23.99 -10.63 -18.10
C PRO A 263 -25.20 -9.73 -18.22
N GLY A 264 -24.95 -8.43 -18.46
CA GLY A 264 -26.05 -7.49 -18.53
C GLY A 264 -27.05 -8.05 -19.54
N PRO A 265 -28.36 -7.84 -19.34
CA PRO A 265 -29.32 -8.23 -20.37
C PRO A 265 -28.78 -7.74 -21.72
N PRO A 266 -28.83 -8.59 -22.77
CA PRO A 266 -28.24 -8.25 -24.06
C PRO A 266 -28.72 -6.85 -24.45
N PRO A 267 -27.83 -5.99 -24.98
CA PRO A 267 -28.21 -4.64 -25.35
C PRO A 267 -29.46 -4.72 -26.23
N PRO A 268 -30.48 -3.86 -25.99
CA PRO A 268 -31.70 -3.91 -26.77
C PRO A 268 -31.34 -3.82 -28.25
N PRO A 269 -32.00 -4.60 -29.12
CA PRO A 269 -31.72 -4.61 -30.54
C PRO A 269 -31.76 -3.17 -31.04
N ARG A 270 -30.61 -2.67 -31.49
CA ARG A 270 -30.56 -1.39 -32.17
C ARG A 270 -31.29 -1.62 -33.48
N PHE A 271 -32.53 -1.16 -33.56
CA PHE A 271 -33.20 -0.99 -34.83
C PHE A 271 -32.30 -0.08 -35.66
N ILE A 272 -31.62 -0.67 -36.64
CA ILE A 272 -30.89 0.06 -37.66
C ILE A 272 -31.98 0.82 -38.39
N LEU A 273 -32.20 2.07 -37.99
CA LEU A 273 -33.06 2.97 -38.73
C LEU A 273 -32.48 2.99 -40.15
N PRO A 274 -33.25 2.59 -41.18
CA PRO A 274 -32.77 2.63 -42.55
C PRO A 274 -32.22 4.03 -42.79
N LYS A 275 -30.93 4.07 -43.15
CA LYS A 275 -30.19 5.30 -43.41
C LYS A 275 -30.97 6.01 -44.52
N GLY A 276 -31.76 7.01 -44.13
CA GLY A 276 -32.59 7.77 -45.06
C GLY A 276 -31.70 8.22 -46.20
N GLY A 277 -32.07 7.83 -47.41
CA GLY A 277 -31.47 8.34 -48.63
C GLY A 277 -31.65 9.85 -48.63
N GLY A 278 -30.63 10.56 -48.18
CA GLY A 278 -30.50 11.98 -48.46
C GLY A 278 -30.27 12.13 -49.96
N PRO A 279 -30.95 13.06 -50.63
CA PRO A 279 -30.71 13.33 -52.04
C PRO A 279 -29.25 13.71 -52.25
N ASP A 280 -28.60 13.07 -53.22
CA ASP A 280 -27.26 13.42 -53.67
C ASP A 280 -27.21 14.91 -54.02
N PRO A 281 -26.26 15.69 -53.46
CA PRO A 281 -26.07 17.06 -53.87
C PRO A 281 -25.53 17.08 -55.30
N ASP A 282 -26.46 17.36 -56.20
CA ASP A 282 -26.34 18.04 -57.47
C ASP A 282 -24.92 18.22 -58.02
N ALA A 283 -24.68 17.52 -59.14
CA ALA A 283 -23.58 17.74 -60.05
C ALA A 283 -23.70 19.12 -60.71
N GLY A 284 -23.32 20.16 -59.98
CA GLY A 284 -23.11 21.51 -60.52
C GLY A 284 -21.79 21.60 -61.27
N GLY A 285 -21.83 21.31 -62.57
CA GLY A 285 -20.72 21.56 -63.48
C GLY A 285 -20.42 23.06 -63.65
N CYS A 286 -19.14 23.41 -63.60
CA CYS A 286 -18.64 24.67 -64.16
C CYS A 286 -17.93 24.34 -65.46
N VAL A 287 -18.56 24.76 -66.56
CA VAL A 287 -17.98 24.84 -67.90
C VAL A 287 -17.02 26.05 -67.93
N ALA A 288 -15.96 25.89 -68.72
CA ALA A 288 -14.83 26.81 -68.94
C ALA A 288 -15.24 28.22 -69.43
#